data_AF-A0A2E5P2A1-F1
#
_entry.id   AF-A0A2E5P2A1-F1
#
_cell.length_a   1.000
_cell.length_b   1.000
_cell.length_c   1.000
_cell.angle_alpha   90.00
_cell.angle_beta   90.00
_cell.angle_gamma   90.00
#
_symmetry.space_group_name_H-M   'P 1'
#
loop_
_entity.id
_entity.type
_entity.pdbx_description
1 polymer ?
#
loop_
_entity_poly.entity_id
_entity_poly.type
_entity_poly.pdbx_seq_one_letter_code
_entity_poly.pdbx_strand_id
1 'polypeptide(L)' 'MDEGLWAQTIDVATSQGILASAPDSGAYTTEYAEAAVELLKNRGVDTTGKNWRRVDVTLNLGGE' A
#
# COMPACT_ATOMS: atom_id res chain seq x y z
N MET A 1 4.76 4.64 -1.43
CA MET A 1 3.89 4.60 -2.62
C MET A 1 4.80 4.60 -3.83
N ASP A 2 4.43 3.92 -4.91
CA ASP A 2 5.33 3.71 -6.06
C ASP A 2 4.91 4.58 -7.25
N GLU A 3 5.70 5.63 -7.52
CA GLU A 3 5.46 6.54 -8.63
C GLU A 3 5.68 5.87 -10.00
N GLY A 4 6.54 4.86 -10.07
CA GLY A 4 6.78 4.08 -11.28
C GLY A 4 5.55 3.26 -11.69
N LEU A 5 4.87 2.63 -10.72
CA LEU A 5 3.61 1.92 -10.98
C LEU A 5 2.47 2.85 -11.41
N TRP A 6 2.42 4.06 -10.85
CA TRP A 6 1.51 5.10 -11.31
C TRP A 6 1.80 5.48 -12.76
N ALA A 7 3.07 5.81 -13.07
CA ALA A 7 3.48 6.18 -14.42
C ALA A 7 3.16 5.07 -15.43
N GLN A 8 3.43 3.80 -15.08
CA GLN A 8 3.06 2.64 -15.89
C GLN A 8 1.55 2.58 -16.16
N THR A 9 0.72 2.86 -15.14
CA THR A 9 -0.73 2.86 -15.29
C THR A 9 -1.19 3.95 -16.26
N ILE A 10 -0.62 5.16 -16.18
CA ILE A 10 -0.94 6.25 -17.10
C ILE A 10 -0.52 5.92 -18.53
N ASP A 11 0.66 5.33 -18.72
CA ASP A 11 1.15 4.92 -20.03
C ASP A 11 0.24 3.88 -20.69
N VAL A 12 -0.11 2.82 -19.95
CA VAL A 12 -1.05 1.79 -20.43
C VAL A 12 -2.42 2.40 -20.71
N ALA A 13 -2.99 3.18 -19.79
CA ALA A 13 -4.34 3.71 -19.96
C ALA A 13 -4.44 4.71 -21.13
N THR A 14 -3.39 5.49 -21.38
CA THR A 14 -3.33 6.42 -22.53
C THR A 14 -3.13 5.64 -23.83
N SER A 15 -2.22 4.65 -23.87
CA SER A 15 -1.97 3.84 -25.09
C SER A 15 -3.18 3.00 -25.51
N GLN A 16 -4.02 2.59 -24.56
CA GLN A 16 -5.26 1.86 -24.82
C GLN A 16 -6.47 2.77 -25.09
N GLY A 17 -6.29 4.09 -25.08
CA GLY A 17 -7.37 5.06 -25.30
C GLY A 17 -8.44 5.09 -24.20
N ILE A 18 -8.15 4.52 -23.02
CA ILE A 18 -9.03 4.58 -21.83
C ILE A 18 -9.02 6.01 -21.27
N LEU A 19 -7.83 6.61 -21.22
CA LEU A 19 -7.65 8.03 -20.95
C LEU A 19 -7.35 8.76 -22.25
N ALA A 20 -8.01 9.90 -22.47
CA ALA A 20 -7.75 10.77 -23.62
C ALA A 20 -6.37 11.46 -23.52
N SER A 21 -5.87 11.68 -22.30
CA SER A 21 -4.57 12.25 -22.00
C SER A 21 -4.14 11.88 -20.58
N ALA A 22 -2.87 12.11 -20.26
CA ALA A 22 -2.40 12.04 -18.88
C ALA A 22 -3.20 13.01 -17.98
N PRO A 23 -3.51 12.63 -16.73
CA PRO A 23 -4.12 13.52 -15.75
C PRO A 23 -3.12 14.58 -15.29
N ASP A 24 -3.61 15.62 -14.62
CA ASP A 24 -2.75 16.64 -14.02
C ASP A 24 -1.91 16.11 -12.85
N SER A 25 -0.95 16.92 -12.40
CA SER A 25 -0.05 16.55 -11.30
C SER A 25 -0.76 16.41 -9.95
N GLY A 26 -1.98 16.91 -9.80
CA GLY A 26 -2.78 16.75 -8.58
C GLY A 26 -3.43 15.37 -8.46
N ALA A 27 -3.49 14.60 -9.54
CA ALA A 27 -4.08 13.26 -9.53
C ALA A 27 -3.24 12.21 -8.79
N TYR A 28 -1.94 12.45 -8.63
CA TYR A 28 -1.03 11.61 -7.85
C TYR A 28 -0.56 12.37 -6.61
N THR A 29 -0.91 11.86 -5.43
CA THR A 29 -0.34 12.35 -4.17
C THR A 29 -0.16 11.20 -3.19
N THR A 30 0.94 11.26 -2.46
CA THR A 30 1.29 10.31 -1.40
C THR A 30 1.31 10.98 -0.03
N GLU A 31 1.14 12.30 0.02
CA GLU A 31 1.29 13.16 1.21
C GLU A 31 0.53 12.61 2.41
N TYR A 32 -0.77 12.33 2.25
CA TYR A 32 -1.62 11.88 3.35
C TYR A 32 -1.31 10.46 3.79
N ALA A 33 -0.96 9.58 2.86
CA ALA A 33 -0.61 8.20 3.16
C ALA A 33 0.73 8.13 3.89
N GLU A 34 1.71 8.94 3.49
CA GLU A 34 3.01 9.05 4.14
C GLU A 34 2.87 9.63 5.55
N ALA A 35 2.09 10.71 5.71
CA ALA A 35 1.79 11.28 7.01
C ALA A 35 1.11 10.26 7.95
N ALA A 36 0.15 9.49 7.45
CA ALA A 36 -0.51 8.44 8.23
C ALA A 36 0.47 7.34 8.65
N VAL A 37 1.34 6.88 7.74
CA VAL A 37 2.37 5.88 8.05
C VAL A 37 3.36 6.42 9.08
N GLU A 38 3.76 7.68 8.99
CA GLU A 38 4.65 8.32 9.97
C GLU A 38 3.99 8.40 11.36
N LEU A 39 2.73 8.81 11.44
CA LEU A 39 1.97 8.83 12.70
C LEU A 39 1.89 7.44 13.35
N LEU A 40 1.68 6.38 12.56
CA LEU A 40 1.66 5.00 13.05
C LEU A 40 3.03 4.54 13.54
N LYS A 41 4.10 4.85 12.80
CA LYS A 41 5.48 4.56 13.22
C LYS A 41 5.84 5.26 14.53
N ASN A 42 5.46 6.53 14.68
CA ASN A 42 5.68 7.31 15.90
C ASN A 42 4.92 6.74 17.11
N ARG A 43 3.83 6.00 16.88
CA ARG A 43 3.09 5.25 17.91
C ARG A 43 3.63 3.83 18.14
N GLY A 44 4.72 3.46 17.48
CA GLY A 44 5.32 2.12 17.58
C GLY A 44 4.54 1.02 16.86
N VAL A 45 3.61 1.37 15.96
CA VAL A 45 2.84 0.38 15.18
C VAL A 45 3.69 -0.15 14.03
N ASP A 46 3.75 -1.47 13.88
CA ASP A 46 4.37 -2.11 12.72
C ASP A 46 3.41 -2.14 11.52
N THR A 47 3.67 -1.28 10.54
CA THR A 47 2.87 -1.18 9.30
C THR A 47 3.38 -2.09 8.17
N THR A 48 4.48 -2.81 8.40
CA THR A 48 5.17 -3.60 7.36
C THR A 48 5.22 -5.09 7.67
N GLY A 49 4.78 -5.50 8.86
CA GLY A 49 4.87 -6.88 9.30
C GLY A 49 6.31 -7.34 9.62
N LYS A 50 7.28 -6.43 9.72
CA LYS A 50 8.67 -6.77 10.09
C LYS A 50 8.77 -7.45 11.46
N ASN A 51 7.87 -7.09 12.36
CA ASN A 51 7.79 -7.64 13.71
C ASN A 51 6.78 -8.78 13.82
N TRP A 52 6.06 -9.12 12.74
CA TRP A 52 5.18 -10.29 12.75
C TRP A 52 5.98 -11.56 13.02
N ARG A 53 5.40 -12.44 13.83
CA ARG A 53 5.92 -13.78 14.11
C ARG A 53 4.78 -14.77 13.96
N ARG A 54 5.06 -15.92 13.35
CA ARG A 54 4.13 -17.04 13.33
C ARG A 54 3.82 -17.44 14.77
N VAL A 55 2.55 -17.62 15.07
CA VAL A 55 2.12 -18.24 16.33
C VAL A 55 2.08 -19.74 16.10
N ASP A 56 2.76 -20.49 16.95
CA ASP A 56 2.65 -21.95 16.98
C ASP A 56 1.42 -22.32 17.81
N VAL A 57 0.45 -22.93 17.15
CA VAL A 57 -0.78 -23.42 17.78
C VAL A 57 -0.69 -24.93 17.95
N THR A 58 -0.65 -25.39 19.20
CA THR A 58 -0.79 -26.81 19.53
C THR A 58 -2.27 -27.14 19.63
N LEU A 59 -2.77 -27.97 18.72
CA LEU A 59 -4.15 -28.47 18.77
C LEU A 59 -4.23 -29.59 19.81
N ASN A 60 -5.06 -29.39 20.84
CA ASN A 60 -5.37 -30.43 21.81
C ASN A 60 -6.50 -31.32 21.26
N LEU A 61 -6.39 -32.65 21.42
CA LEU A 61 -7.46 -33.57 21.07
C LEU A 61 -8.70 -33.26 21.94
N GLY A 62 -9.77 -32.78 21.32
CA GLY A 62 -11.07 -32.55 21.98
C GLY A 62 -11.75 -31.22 21.70
N GLY A 63 -11.01 -30.16 21.31
CA GLY A 63 -11.54 -28.87 20.86
C GLY A 63 -12.60 -28.20 21.76
N GLU A 64 -12.18 -27.35 22.69
CA GLU A 64 -12.98 -26.23 23.20
C GLU A 64 -12.25 -24.91 22.96
#